data_AF-A0AA42FPJ4-F1
#
_entry.id   AF-A0AA42FPJ4-F1
#
_cell.length_a   1.000
_cell.length_b   1.000
_cell.length_c   1.000
_cell.angle_alpha   90.00
_cell.angle_beta   90.00
_cell.angle_gamma   90.00
#
_symmetry.space_group_name_H-M   'P 1'
#
loop_
_entity.id
_entity.type
_entity.pdbx_description
1 polymer ?
#
loop_
_entity_poly.entity_id
_entity_poly.type
_entity_poly.pdbx_seq_one_letter_code
_entity_poly.pdbx_strand_id
1 'polypeptide(L)'
;MMNHDYRTMIAQFTSLPPDNTQPYTARLSIERPSSEYIKLDAVPGSSSSSIEKMTHPLAGSHKSTEMSPYMISLLGDQASLRFAEKVFQSPKQRLFDQWGIDNTCQSYTDKCTQLDTIVRFYFRDQQSQLKKIELNGQPFIEQQPTKPYFLGQKVITPDFTIHRAQEQQQKNTLLQSKTRDDCALYFNKQPILDLQTYNDQVYKQESQIRQGNNFLNEAKYFIPMVEYLTHFGQIKDLLVQNSLECSSDENTPHFQFIPHDVKLPLLQQKTLPSDNEKYKWVDWFLPTLCIEMDSAKVDWQEQTLLIQDFCQKLSGEKHISTTSVFQHLGDRQVNMYLIFKNDESRLTPEQLKQSPGWLESCGVFITDTPKATLFTHQGAEQYYAPYGELEIDKQQILAALEQHINYN
;
A
#
# COMPACT_ATOMS: atom_id res chain seq x y z
N MET A 1 -9.53 23.29 -11.20
CA MET A 1 -8.43 22.50 -11.80
C MET A 1 -7.30 22.47 -10.79
N MET A 2 -7.20 21.42 -9.97
CA MET A 2 -6.01 21.19 -9.14
C MET A 2 -5.06 20.32 -9.96
N ASN A 3 -3.90 20.88 -10.31
CA ASN A 3 -2.79 20.11 -10.87
C ASN A 3 -2.41 19.03 -9.86
N HIS A 4 -2.68 17.77 -10.20
CA HIS A 4 -2.13 16.63 -9.50
C HIS A 4 -0.76 16.36 -10.12
N ASP A 5 0.30 16.89 -9.50
CA ASP A 5 1.68 16.65 -9.89
C ASP A 5 2.09 15.24 -9.49
N TYR A 6 2.24 14.34 -10.46
CA TYR A 6 2.59 12.94 -10.24
C TYR A 6 4.11 12.73 -10.40
N ARG A 7 4.85 12.74 -9.29
CA ARG A 7 6.30 12.43 -9.23
C ARG A 7 6.63 10.91 -9.33
N THR A 8 7.83 10.56 -9.81
CA THR A 8 8.37 9.19 -10.04
C THR A 8 9.63 8.86 -9.21
N MET A 9 10.04 7.58 -9.24
CA MET A 9 11.18 6.94 -8.54
C MET A 9 12.47 7.77 -8.42
N ILE A 10 13.09 7.67 -7.24
CA ILE A 10 14.36 8.29 -6.85
C ILE A 10 15.51 7.75 -7.71
N ALA A 11 16.12 8.59 -8.55
CA ALA A 11 17.35 8.21 -9.27
C ALA A 11 18.55 8.12 -8.32
N GLN A 12 18.61 9.00 -7.31
CA GLN A 12 19.65 8.98 -6.30
C GLN A 12 19.10 9.51 -4.98
N PHE A 13 19.12 8.66 -3.97
CA PHE A 13 19.27 9.14 -2.61
C PHE A 13 20.67 9.72 -2.57
N THR A 14 20.83 11.02 -2.31
CA THR A 14 22.15 11.50 -1.91
C THR A 14 22.44 10.77 -0.62
N SER A 15 23.26 9.72 -0.68
CA SER A 15 23.64 8.96 0.50
C SER A 15 24.11 9.96 1.52
N LEU A 16 23.42 10.01 2.65
CA LEU A 16 23.94 10.70 3.80
C LEU A 16 25.38 10.24 4.00
N PRO A 17 26.29 11.17 4.36
CA PRO A 17 27.54 10.78 4.96
C PRO A 17 27.24 9.70 6.02
N PRO A 18 28.00 8.60 6.10
CA PRO A 18 27.70 7.47 6.98
C PRO A 18 27.44 7.84 8.45
N ASP A 19 27.87 9.04 8.87
CA ASP A 19 27.78 9.56 10.23
C ASP A 19 26.80 10.75 10.38
N ASN A 20 25.97 11.06 9.37
CA ASN A 20 25.01 12.16 9.51
C ASN A 20 23.73 11.70 10.21
N THR A 21 23.67 11.98 11.50
CA THR A 21 22.52 11.66 12.36
C THR A 21 21.39 12.69 12.28
N GLN A 22 21.53 13.77 11.50
CA GLN A 22 20.52 14.82 11.41
C GLN A 22 19.49 14.54 10.29
N PRO A 23 18.20 14.91 10.51
CA PRO A 23 17.20 14.93 9.46
C PRO A 23 17.62 15.84 8.30
N TYR A 24 17.21 15.48 7.09
CA TYR A 24 17.63 16.20 5.90
C TYR A 24 16.60 16.10 4.77
N THR A 25 16.76 16.98 3.77
CA THR A 25 15.94 16.95 2.56
C THR A 25 16.65 16.20 1.44
N ALA A 26 16.04 15.11 1.00
CA ALA A 26 16.47 14.29 -0.12
C ALA A 26 15.77 14.73 -1.40
N ARG A 27 16.52 14.89 -2.49
CA ARG A 27 15.95 15.23 -3.79
C ARG A 27 15.45 13.97 -4.48
N LEU A 28 14.13 13.81 -4.55
CA LEU A 28 13.49 12.61 -5.04
C LEU A 28 12.70 12.90 -6.32
N SER A 29 13.37 13.17 -7.45
CA SER A 29 12.67 13.21 -8.74
C SER A 29 13.57 13.19 -9.98
N ILE A 30 13.19 12.34 -10.94
CA ILE A 30 13.09 12.71 -12.36
C ILE A 30 11.66 12.31 -12.79
N GLU A 31 10.97 13.17 -13.53
CA GLU A 31 9.67 12.84 -14.14
C GLU A 31 9.87 11.76 -15.21
N ARG A 32 9.13 10.64 -15.13
CA ARG A 32 9.04 9.71 -16.27
C ARG A 32 8.16 10.32 -17.36
N PRO A 33 8.42 9.99 -18.64
CA PRO A 33 7.48 10.28 -19.71
C PRO A 33 6.10 9.67 -19.39
N SER A 34 5.03 10.40 -19.68
CA SER A 34 3.64 9.94 -19.49
C SER A 34 3.30 8.66 -20.25
N SER A 35 4.14 8.25 -21.20
CA SER A 35 4.04 6.99 -21.95
C SER A 35 4.52 5.76 -21.17
N GLU A 36 5.27 5.93 -20.07
CA GLU A 36 5.90 4.84 -19.32
C GLU A 36 5.12 4.42 -18.06
N TYR A 37 4.04 5.12 -17.72
CA TYR A 37 3.19 4.77 -16.58
C TYR A 37 1.78 5.34 -16.75
N ILE A 38 0.83 4.73 -16.06
CA ILE A 38 -0.57 5.17 -16.05
C ILE A 38 -0.87 5.75 -14.68
N LYS A 39 -1.47 6.94 -14.66
CA LYS A 39 -1.89 7.58 -13.40
C LYS A 39 -3.05 6.80 -12.76
N LEU A 40 -3.06 6.68 -11.44
CA LEU A 40 -4.06 5.87 -10.72
C LEU A 40 -5.51 6.38 -10.89
N ASP A 41 -5.69 7.69 -11.06
CA ASP A 41 -6.96 8.33 -11.37
C ASP A 41 -7.45 8.02 -12.80
N ALA A 42 -6.53 7.74 -13.73
CA ALA A 42 -6.86 7.28 -15.07
C ALA A 42 -7.27 5.80 -15.13
N VAL A 43 -6.96 5.02 -14.09
CA VAL A 43 -7.44 3.63 -13.96
C VAL A 43 -8.91 3.67 -13.53
N PRO A 44 -9.86 3.10 -14.30
CA PRO A 44 -11.26 3.06 -13.89
C PRO A 44 -11.51 2.07 -12.75
N GLY A 45 -12.68 2.21 -12.13
CA GLY A 45 -13.07 1.47 -10.93
C GLY A 45 -12.94 2.33 -9.68
N SER A 46 -13.96 2.24 -8.84
CA SER A 46 -13.98 2.86 -7.51
C SER A 46 -13.49 1.83 -6.49
N SER A 47 -12.42 2.14 -5.78
CA SER A 47 -12.09 1.52 -4.49
C SER A 47 -11.99 2.64 -3.45
N SER A 48 -12.33 2.30 -2.21
CA SER A 48 -12.06 3.13 -1.03
C SER A 48 -10.57 3.15 -0.67
N SER A 49 -9.76 2.30 -1.30
CA SER A 49 -8.33 2.18 -1.12
C SER A 49 -7.58 2.40 -2.46
N SER A 50 -6.67 3.37 -2.45
CA SER A 50 -5.77 3.63 -3.57
C SER A 50 -4.70 2.55 -3.70
N ILE A 51 -4.26 1.98 -2.57
CA ILE A 51 -3.29 0.89 -2.51
C ILE A 51 -3.90 -0.39 -3.07
N GLU A 52 -5.12 -0.74 -2.68
CA GLU A 52 -5.86 -1.89 -3.21
C GLU A 52 -6.02 -1.81 -4.74
N LYS A 53 -6.48 -0.65 -5.23
CA LYS A 53 -6.63 -0.39 -6.68
C LYS A 53 -5.31 -0.57 -7.45
N MET A 54 -4.17 -0.38 -6.79
CA MET A 54 -2.85 -0.60 -7.37
C MET A 54 -2.42 -2.07 -7.31
N THR A 55 -2.85 -2.81 -6.28
CA THR A 55 -2.38 -4.18 -6.04
C THR A 55 -3.07 -5.20 -6.93
N HIS A 56 -4.34 -5.02 -7.25
CA HIS A 56 -5.08 -5.97 -8.06
C HIS A 56 -6.26 -5.34 -8.81
N PRO A 57 -6.66 -5.91 -9.97
CA PRO A 57 -7.80 -5.41 -10.71
C PRO A 57 -9.10 -5.72 -9.97
N LEU A 58 -9.96 -4.71 -9.80
CA LEU A 58 -11.20 -4.82 -9.04
C LEU A 58 -12.30 -5.53 -9.84
N ALA A 59 -13.07 -6.40 -9.17
CA ALA A 59 -14.19 -7.12 -9.78
C ALA A 59 -15.46 -6.24 -9.94
N GLY A 60 -15.55 -5.07 -9.30
CA GLY A 60 -16.72 -4.18 -9.45
C GLY A 60 -16.73 -3.42 -10.77
N SER A 61 -17.87 -3.40 -11.48
CA SER A 61 -18.05 -2.57 -12.68
C SER A 61 -18.10 -1.07 -12.33
N HIS A 62 -17.47 -0.21 -13.13
CA HIS A 62 -17.59 1.24 -12.97
C HIS A 62 -18.91 1.73 -13.59
N LYS A 63 -19.49 2.83 -13.07
CA LYS A 63 -20.77 3.38 -13.59
C LYS A 63 -20.74 3.69 -15.10
N SER A 64 -19.56 3.91 -15.67
CA SER A 64 -19.37 4.23 -17.10
C SER A 64 -19.07 3.02 -17.98
N THR A 65 -18.76 1.85 -17.40
CA THR A 65 -18.35 0.65 -18.15
C THR A 65 -19.14 -0.57 -17.68
N GLU A 66 -19.72 -1.33 -18.61
CA GLU A 66 -20.39 -2.60 -18.30
C GLU A 66 -19.41 -3.72 -17.89
N MET A 67 -18.10 -3.48 -18.04
CA MET A 67 -17.03 -4.38 -17.62
C MET A 67 -16.24 -3.81 -16.44
N SER A 68 -15.87 -4.69 -15.49
CA SER A 68 -14.96 -4.38 -14.39
C SER A 68 -13.49 -4.38 -14.84
N PRO A 69 -12.58 -3.69 -14.12
CA PRO A 69 -11.15 -3.80 -14.36
C PRO A 69 -10.63 -5.24 -14.35
N TYR A 70 -11.18 -6.11 -13.49
CA TYR A 70 -10.84 -7.53 -13.43
C TYR A 70 -11.22 -8.26 -14.73
N MET A 71 -12.46 -8.12 -15.21
CA MET A 71 -12.88 -8.72 -16.48
C MET A 71 -12.02 -8.25 -17.65
N ILE A 72 -11.64 -6.98 -17.68
CA ILE A 72 -10.82 -6.40 -18.74
C ILE A 72 -9.41 -6.98 -18.71
N SER A 73 -8.81 -7.09 -17.51
CA SER A 73 -7.51 -7.74 -17.32
C SER A 73 -7.51 -9.22 -17.71
N LEU A 74 -8.65 -9.91 -17.50
CA LEU A 74 -8.85 -11.31 -17.89
C LEU A 74 -8.89 -11.51 -19.41
N LEU A 75 -9.55 -10.59 -20.12
CA LEU A 75 -9.70 -10.64 -21.57
C LEU A 75 -8.37 -10.38 -22.29
N GLY A 76 -7.54 -9.47 -21.77
CA GLY A 76 -6.11 -9.32 -22.08
C GLY A 76 -5.73 -8.85 -23.50
N ASP A 77 -6.52 -9.18 -24.54
CA ASP A 77 -6.26 -8.78 -25.93
C ASP A 77 -7.34 -7.85 -26.48
N GLN A 78 -6.92 -6.89 -27.30
CA GLN A 78 -7.81 -5.88 -27.90
C GLN A 78 -8.99 -6.48 -28.67
N ALA A 79 -8.81 -7.61 -29.34
CA ALA A 79 -9.89 -8.21 -30.13
C ALA A 79 -10.97 -8.81 -29.23
N SER A 80 -10.58 -9.50 -28.15
CA SER A 80 -11.49 -10.04 -27.15
C SER A 80 -12.18 -8.94 -26.35
N LEU A 81 -11.48 -7.84 -26.05
CA LEU A 81 -12.04 -6.65 -25.41
C LEU A 81 -13.10 -5.95 -26.26
N ARG A 82 -12.79 -5.66 -27.53
CA ARG A 82 -13.74 -5.06 -28.48
C ARG A 82 -14.95 -5.97 -28.69
N PHE A 83 -14.74 -7.28 -28.67
CA PHE A 83 -15.83 -8.25 -28.78
C PHE A 83 -16.75 -8.21 -27.55
N ALA A 84 -16.19 -8.31 -26.34
CA ALA A 84 -16.95 -8.23 -25.11
C ALA A 84 -17.77 -6.94 -25.04
N GLU A 85 -17.17 -5.80 -25.39
CA GLU A 85 -17.88 -4.52 -25.46
C GLU A 85 -19.06 -4.55 -26.44
N LYS A 86 -18.90 -5.13 -27.63
CA LYS A 86 -20.01 -5.30 -28.59
C LYS A 86 -21.15 -6.16 -28.03
N VAL A 87 -20.83 -7.23 -27.30
CA VAL A 87 -21.85 -8.08 -26.66
C VAL A 87 -22.68 -7.25 -25.68
N PHE A 88 -22.02 -6.47 -24.84
CA PHE A 88 -22.61 -5.58 -23.83
C PHE A 88 -23.43 -4.44 -24.42
N GLN A 89 -22.90 -3.74 -25.43
CA GLN A 89 -23.62 -2.64 -26.06
C GLN A 89 -24.76 -3.07 -27.00
N SER A 90 -24.78 -4.34 -27.45
CA SER A 90 -25.76 -4.81 -28.45
C SER A 90 -27.24 -4.59 -28.10
N PRO A 91 -27.72 -4.69 -26.84
CA PRO A 91 -29.11 -4.38 -26.49
C PRO A 91 -29.40 -2.87 -26.56
N LYS A 92 -28.46 -2.04 -26.09
CA LYS A 92 -28.57 -0.57 -26.08
C LYS A 92 -28.52 0.01 -27.49
N GLN A 93 -27.64 -0.51 -28.34
CA GLN A 93 -27.57 -0.12 -29.75
C GLN A 93 -28.88 -0.46 -30.48
N ARG A 94 -29.45 -1.66 -30.25
CA ARG A 94 -30.75 -2.03 -30.81
C ARG A 94 -31.89 -1.08 -30.41
N LEU A 95 -31.88 -0.59 -29.16
CA LEU A 95 -32.82 0.42 -28.69
C LEU A 95 -32.59 1.78 -29.36
N PHE A 96 -31.34 2.22 -29.50
CA PHE A 96 -31.02 3.46 -30.21
C PHE A 96 -31.35 3.41 -31.70
N ASP A 97 -31.10 2.27 -32.35
CA ASP A 97 -31.47 2.03 -33.75
C ASP A 97 -33.01 2.08 -33.91
N GLN A 98 -33.76 1.49 -32.97
CA GLN A 98 -35.22 1.58 -32.92
C GLN A 98 -35.72 3.03 -32.72
N TRP A 99 -34.94 3.87 -32.04
CA TRP A 99 -35.24 5.28 -31.79
C TRP A 99 -34.61 6.24 -32.81
N GLY A 100 -33.84 5.75 -33.78
CA GLY A 100 -33.17 6.56 -34.80
C GLY A 100 -32.04 7.46 -34.28
N ILE A 101 -31.39 7.10 -33.17
CA ILE A 101 -30.32 7.89 -32.52
C ILE A 101 -28.94 7.36 -32.94
N ASP A 102 -28.09 8.23 -33.50
CA ASP A 102 -26.68 7.93 -33.79
C ASP A 102 -25.76 8.37 -32.62
N ASN A 103 -24.83 7.51 -32.21
CA ASN A 103 -23.96 7.69 -31.03
C ASN A 103 -22.50 7.23 -31.26
N THR A 104 -22.05 7.10 -32.51
CA THR A 104 -21.07 6.04 -32.82
C THR A 104 -19.58 6.39 -32.95
N CYS A 105 -19.12 7.64 -33.06
CA CYS A 105 -17.70 7.85 -33.44
C CYS A 105 -16.72 8.25 -32.32
N GLN A 106 -17.00 9.30 -31.54
CA GLN A 106 -15.99 9.85 -30.61
C GLN A 106 -15.92 9.05 -29.29
N SER A 107 -17.07 8.62 -28.79
CA SER A 107 -17.23 7.76 -27.59
C SER A 107 -16.50 6.41 -27.70
N TYR A 108 -16.39 5.85 -28.91
CA TYR A 108 -15.81 4.51 -29.11
C TYR A 108 -14.28 4.50 -28.99
N THR A 109 -13.61 5.51 -29.54
CA THR A 109 -12.14 5.62 -29.52
C THR A 109 -11.63 5.84 -28.10
N ASP A 110 -12.31 6.68 -27.34
CA ASP A 110 -11.97 6.96 -25.94
C ASP A 110 -12.12 5.71 -25.07
N LYS A 111 -13.18 4.92 -25.27
CA LYS A 111 -13.39 3.65 -24.56
C LYS A 111 -12.33 2.61 -24.89
N CYS A 112 -11.97 2.43 -26.17
CA CYS A 112 -10.90 1.51 -26.55
C CYS A 112 -9.58 1.86 -25.86
N THR A 113 -9.25 3.16 -25.81
CA THR A 113 -8.05 3.66 -25.12
C THR A 113 -8.10 3.39 -23.62
N GLN A 114 -9.28 3.53 -23.00
CA GLN A 114 -9.49 3.21 -21.58
C GLN A 114 -9.29 1.71 -21.29
N LEU A 115 -9.80 0.82 -22.15
CA LEU A 115 -9.61 -0.63 -22.01
C LEU A 115 -8.13 -1.02 -22.11
N ASP A 116 -7.41 -0.47 -23.08
CA ASP A 116 -5.96 -0.69 -23.24
C ASP A 116 -5.17 -0.23 -22.02
N THR A 117 -5.57 0.90 -21.45
CA THR A 117 -4.96 1.46 -20.24
C THR A 117 -5.08 0.47 -19.07
N ILE A 118 -6.27 -0.10 -18.84
CA ILE A 118 -6.46 -1.09 -17.77
C ILE A 118 -5.59 -2.32 -17.99
N VAL A 119 -5.58 -2.87 -19.22
CA VAL A 119 -4.75 -4.04 -19.54
C VAL A 119 -3.30 -3.72 -19.25
N ARG A 120 -2.77 -2.60 -19.76
CA ARG A 120 -1.38 -2.20 -19.52
C ARG A 120 -1.06 -1.95 -18.04
N PHE A 121 -2.01 -1.41 -17.27
CA PHE A 121 -1.80 -1.13 -15.85
C PHE A 121 -1.65 -2.41 -15.01
N TYR A 122 -2.46 -3.43 -15.30
CA TYR A 122 -2.43 -4.70 -14.57
C TYR A 122 -1.57 -5.77 -15.24
N PHE A 123 -1.21 -5.59 -16.51
CA PHE A 123 -0.24 -6.42 -17.22
C PHE A 123 1.13 -6.13 -16.64
N ARG A 124 1.76 -7.16 -16.07
CA ARG A 124 3.06 -7.03 -15.43
C ARG A 124 4.09 -7.80 -16.24
N ASP A 125 5.17 -7.11 -16.60
CA ASP A 125 6.38 -7.79 -17.06
C ASP A 125 6.83 -8.80 -16.00
N GLN A 126 7.57 -9.84 -16.40
CA GLN A 126 7.97 -10.93 -15.49
C GLN A 126 8.70 -10.43 -14.21
N GLN A 127 9.37 -9.28 -14.28
CA GLN A 127 10.08 -8.67 -13.15
C GLN A 127 9.17 -7.92 -12.15
N SER A 128 7.94 -7.58 -12.54
CA SER A 128 7.00 -6.78 -11.73
C SER A 128 5.83 -7.61 -11.18
N GLN A 129 5.87 -8.94 -11.34
CA GLN A 129 4.76 -9.81 -10.97
C GLN A 129 4.42 -9.75 -9.47
N LEU A 130 3.11 -9.82 -9.20
CA LEU A 130 2.57 -9.98 -7.85
C LEU A 130 3.11 -11.27 -7.24
N LYS A 131 3.76 -11.17 -6.09
CA LYS A 131 4.22 -12.34 -5.34
C LYS A 131 3.24 -12.61 -4.21
N LYS A 132 2.55 -13.75 -4.27
CA LYS A 132 1.71 -14.23 -3.17
C LYS A 132 2.58 -14.83 -2.07
N ILE A 133 2.32 -14.45 -0.84
CA ILE A 133 3.04 -14.88 0.36
C ILE A 133 2.01 -15.15 1.47
N GLU A 134 2.43 -15.88 2.50
CA GLU A 134 1.61 -16.14 3.69
C GLU A 134 2.35 -15.59 4.91
N LEU A 135 1.65 -14.83 5.74
CA LEU A 135 2.15 -14.23 6.98
C LEU A 135 1.10 -14.41 8.07
N ASN A 136 1.48 -14.95 9.21
CA ASN A 136 0.65 -15.26 10.37
C ASN A 136 -0.59 -16.09 10.00
N GLY A 137 -0.41 -17.06 9.09
CA GLY A 137 -1.48 -17.90 8.55
C GLY A 137 -2.49 -17.16 7.66
N GLN A 138 -2.19 -15.91 7.26
CA GLN A 138 -3.03 -15.09 6.39
C GLN A 138 -2.35 -14.82 5.04
N PRO A 139 -3.11 -14.73 3.95
CA PRO A 139 -2.56 -14.51 2.62
C PRO A 139 -2.27 -13.01 2.39
N PHE A 140 -1.09 -12.74 1.86
CA PHE A 140 -0.62 -11.40 1.49
C PHE A 140 -0.09 -11.38 0.06
N ILE A 141 -0.05 -10.20 -0.52
CA ILE A 141 0.60 -9.93 -1.79
C ILE A 141 1.72 -8.92 -1.58
N GLU A 142 2.89 -9.25 -2.09
CA GLU A 142 4.03 -8.37 -2.25
C GLU A 142 4.08 -7.85 -3.68
N GLN A 143 4.31 -6.54 -3.83
CA GLN A 143 4.49 -5.92 -5.13
C GLN A 143 5.39 -4.69 -5.10
N GLN A 144 5.98 -4.34 -6.23
CA GLN A 144 6.56 -3.02 -6.39
C GLN A 144 5.43 -1.98 -6.52
N PRO A 145 5.45 -0.87 -5.76
CA PRO A 145 4.48 0.21 -5.97
C PRO A 145 4.72 0.86 -7.35
N THR A 146 3.72 1.59 -7.83
CA THR A 146 3.85 2.38 -9.07
C THR A 146 4.83 3.54 -8.94
N LYS A 147 5.04 4.02 -7.71
CA LYS A 147 5.94 5.13 -7.35
C LYS A 147 6.72 4.81 -6.07
N PRO A 148 7.68 3.88 -6.11
CA PRO A 148 8.51 3.65 -4.95
C PRO A 148 9.35 4.89 -4.71
N TYR A 149 9.57 5.18 -3.43
CA TYR A 149 10.65 6.05 -3.00
C TYR A 149 11.95 5.35 -3.43
N PHE A 150 12.26 4.16 -2.93
CA PHE A 150 13.58 3.55 -3.15
C PHE A 150 13.58 2.48 -4.24
N LEU A 151 14.71 2.29 -4.92
CA LEU A 151 14.90 1.11 -5.76
C LEU A 151 14.70 -0.13 -4.90
N GLY A 152 13.97 -1.12 -5.39
CA GLY A 152 13.68 -2.35 -4.64
C GLY A 152 12.64 -2.20 -3.53
N GLN A 153 12.08 -1.01 -3.30
CA GLN A 153 10.95 -0.85 -2.38
C GLN A 153 9.75 -1.68 -2.85
N LYS A 154 9.05 -2.28 -1.89
CA LYS A 154 7.82 -3.05 -2.12
C LYS A 154 6.71 -2.59 -1.21
N VAL A 155 5.48 -2.90 -1.59
CA VAL A 155 4.27 -2.78 -0.78
C VAL A 155 3.73 -4.18 -0.55
N ILE A 156 3.45 -4.49 0.71
CA ILE A 156 2.87 -5.75 1.16
C ILE A 156 1.47 -5.45 1.68
N THR A 157 0.44 -6.11 1.13
CA THR A 157 -0.97 -5.92 1.50
C THR A 157 -1.67 -7.27 1.63
N PRO A 158 -2.75 -7.40 2.41
CA PRO A 158 -3.57 -8.61 2.41
C PRO A 158 -4.03 -8.99 1.00
N ASP A 159 -4.08 -10.29 0.70
CA ASP A 159 -4.57 -10.81 -0.58
C ASP A 159 -6.10 -10.87 -0.56
N PHE A 160 -6.75 -9.84 -1.12
CA PHE A 160 -8.22 -9.86 -1.31
C PHE A 160 -8.67 -10.75 -2.49
N THR A 161 -7.73 -11.29 -3.27
CA THR A 161 -8.00 -12.07 -4.50
C THR A 161 -8.19 -13.57 -4.24
N ILE A 162 -8.24 -14.01 -2.99
CA ILE A 162 -8.38 -15.43 -2.61
C ILE A 162 -9.60 -16.13 -3.21
N HIS A 163 -10.63 -15.37 -3.58
CA HIS A 163 -11.86 -15.88 -4.17
C HIS A 163 -11.78 -16.07 -5.70
N ARG A 164 -10.63 -15.79 -6.33
CA ARG A 164 -10.44 -15.86 -7.78
C ARG A 164 -10.03 -17.25 -8.29
N ALA A 165 -10.36 -18.32 -7.56
CA ALA A 165 -9.83 -19.67 -7.81
C ALA A 165 -10.12 -20.25 -9.22
N GLN A 166 -11.18 -19.79 -9.90
CA GLN A 166 -11.58 -20.26 -11.23
C GLN A 166 -11.09 -19.37 -12.38
N GLU A 167 -10.18 -18.41 -12.12
CA GLU A 167 -9.70 -17.44 -13.11
C GLU A 167 -9.25 -18.09 -14.44
N GLN A 168 -8.45 -19.17 -14.36
CA GLN A 168 -7.91 -19.85 -15.53
C GLN A 168 -8.98 -20.59 -16.34
N GLN A 169 -9.99 -21.15 -15.67
CA GLN A 169 -11.12 -21.78 -16.35
C GLN A 169 -11.88 -20.72 -17.16
N GLN A 170 -12.13 -19.55 -16.59
CA GLN A 170 -12.81 -18.46 -17.29
C GLN A 170 -11.98 -17.98 -18.49
N LYS A 171 -10.66 -17.78 -18.33
CA LYS A 171 -9.75 -17.46 -19.45
C LYS A 171 -9.85 -18.47 -20.60
N ASN A 172 -9.88 -19.77 -20.27
CA ASN A 172 -9.98 -20.82 -21.28
C ASN A 172 -11.35 -20.86 -21.97
N THR A 173 -12.45 -20.67 -21.24
CA THR A 173 -13.80 -20.59 -21.83
C THR A 173 -13.91 -19.39 -22.79
N LEU A 174 -13.24 -18.27 -22.50
CA LEU A 174 -13.23 -17.10 -23.37
C LEU A 174 -12.59 -17.37 -24.75
N LEU A 175 -11.65 -18.32 -24.86
CA LEU A 175 -11.10 -18.73 -26.16
C LEU A 175 -12.18 -19.34 -27.08
N GLN A 176 -13.24 -19.91 -26.51
CA GLN A 176 -14.37 -20.50 -27.23
C GLN A 176 -15.36 -19.46 -27.77
N SER A 177 -15.19 -18.18 -27.43
CA SER A 177 -16.01 -17.07 -27.93
C SER A 177 -15.78 -16.80 -29.43
N LYS A 178 -14.60 -17.18 -29.95
CA LYS A 178 -14.17 -16.98 -31.34
C LYS A 178 -14.40 -18.27 -32.14
N THR A 179 -15.62 -18.46 -32.65
CA THR A 179 -15.87 -19.49 -33.67
C THR A 179 -15.80 -18.83 -35.05
N ARG A 180 -14.80 -19.22 -35.85
CA ARG A 180 -14.73 -18.81 -37.25
C ARG A 180 -15.57 -19.80 -38.05
N ASP A 181 -16.70 -19.33 -38.57
CA ASP A 181 -17.44 -20.04 -39.61
C ASP A 181 -17.45 -19.15 -40.85
N ASP A 182 -17.07 -19.73 -41.99
CA ASP A 182 -16.42 -19.03 -43.10
C ASP A 182 -17.36 -18.11 -43.93
N CYS A 183 -18.58 -17.84 -43.46
CA CYS A 183 -19.56 -17.00 -44.15
C CYS A 183 -20.26 -15.94 -43.28
N ALA A 184 -20.12 -15.98 -41.95
CA ALA A 184 -20.54 -14.91 -41.04
C ALA A 184 -19.88 -15.15 -39.69
N LEU A 185 -19.28 -14.11 -39.10
CA LEU A 185 -18.74 -14.20 -37.75
C LEU A 185 -19.91 -14.29 -36.75
N TYR A 186 -20.36 -15.50 -36.46
CA TYR A 186 -21.20 -15.79 -35.30
C TYR A 186 -20.32 -15.86 -34.08
N PHE A 187 -20.62 -15.02 -33.10
CA PHE A 187 -19.89 -15.01 -31.84
C PHE A 187 -20.76 -15.58 -30.74
N ASN A 188 -20.25 -16.63 -30.07
CA ASN A 188 -20.92 -17.17 -28.90
C ASN A 188 -20.85 -16.16 -27.75
N LYS A 189 -22.00 -15.65 -27.31
CA LYS A 189 -22.09 -14.69 -26.20
C LYS A 189 -22.00 -15.36 -24.83
N GLN A 190 -22.24 -16.67 -24.75
CA GLN A 190 -22.31 -17.41 -23.48
C GLN A 190 -21.03 -17.25 -22.62
N PRO A 191 -19.80 -17.39 -23.17
CA PRO A 191 -18.58 -17.22 -22.37
C PRO A 191 -18.46 -15.84 -21.69
N ILE A 192 -18.97 -14.79 -22.34
CA ILE A 192 -18.93 -13.42 -21.81
C ILE A 192 -19.97 -13.24 -20.69
N LEU A 193 -21.14 -13.89 -20.81
CA LEU A 193 -22.18 -13.89 -19.77
C LEU A 193 -21.75 -14.74 -18.56
N ASP A 194 -21.09 -15.86 -18.79
CA ASP A 194 -20.50 -16.70 -17.73
C ASP A 194 -19.42 -15.92 -16.98
N LEU A 195 -18.55 -15.18 -17.69
CA LEU A 195 -17.56 -14.31 -17.09
C LEU A 195 -18.20 -13.21 -16.23
N GLN A 196 -19.29 -12.58 -16.68
CA GLN A 196 -20.02 -11.60 -15.86
C GLN A 196 -20.56 -12.23 -14.59
N THR A 197 -21.22 -13.38 -14.70
CA THR A 197 -21.80 -14.10 -13.56
C THR A 197 -20.71 -14.45 -12.54
N TYR A 198 -19.57 -14.94 -13.02
CA TYR A 198 -18.41 -15.23 -12.19
C TYR A 198 -17.84 -13.96 -11.54
N ASN A 199 -17.69 -12.87 -12.30
CA ASN A 199 -17.21 -11.59 -11.79
C ASN A 199 -18.12 -11.03 -10.69
N ASP A 200 -19.44 -11.12 -10.84
CA ASP A 200 -20.40 -10.67 -9.82
C ASP A 200 -20.31 -11.50 -8.54
N GLN A 201 -20.07 -12.81 -8.66
CA GLN A 201 -19.81 -13.69 -7.51
C GLN A 201 -18.52 -13.31 -6.80
N VAL A 202 -17.42 -13.11 -7.54
CA VAL A 202 -16.14 -12.64 -6.99
C VAL A 202 -16.32 -11.30 -6.31
N TYR A 203 -16.96 -10.33 -6.97
CA TYR A 203 -17.21 -9.01 -6.40
C TYR A 203 -17.98 -9.11 -5.08
N LYS A 204 -19.05 -9.91 -5.03
CA LYS A 204 -19.81 -10.14 -3.79
C LYS A 204 -18.95 -10.71 -2.66
N GLN A 205 -18.14 -11.72 -2.94
CA GLN A 205 -17.28 -12.37 -1.94
C GLN A 205 -16.17 -11.43 -1.45
N GLU A 206 -15.45 -10.79 -2.38
CA GLU A 206 -14.41 -9.84 -2.00
C GLU A 206 -15.00 -8.62 -1.28
N SER A 207 -16.19 -8.13 -1.68
CA SER A 207 -16.88 -7.04 -0.98
C SER A 207 -17.28 -7.42 0.45
N GLN A 208 -17.59 -8.69 0.72
CA GLN A 208 -17.85 -9.16 2.09
C GLN A 208 -16.59 -9.14 2.95
N ILE A 209 -15.42 -9.50 2.41
CA ILE A 209 -14.14 -9.37 3.13
C ILE A 209 -13.89 -7.91 3.52
N ARG A 210 -14.25 -6.97 2.63
CA ARG A 210 -14.11 -5.52 2.85
C ARG A 210 -15.13 -4.94 3.82
N GLN A 211 -16.20 -5.67 4.17
CA GLN A 211 -17.22 -5.16 5.08
C GLN A 211 -16.78 -5.24 6.54
N GLY A 212 -17.04 -4.18 7.30
CA GLY A 212 -16.70 -4.08 8.72
C GLY A 212 -15.28 -3.59 8.98
N ASN A 213 -14.84 -3.67 10.24
CA ASN A 213 -13.52 -3.20 10.70
C ASN A 213 -12.42 -4.27 10.52
N ASN A 214 -12.57 -5.18 9.56
CA ASN A 214 -11.71 -6.37 9.44
C ASN A 214 -10.29 -6.03 8.90
N PHE A 215 -10.15 -4.94 8.16
CA PHE A 215 -8.89 -4.54 7.52
C PHE A 215 -8.66 -3.03 7.62
N LEU A 216 -8.57 -2.52 8.84
CA LEU A 216 -8.17 -1.14 9.09
C LEU A 216 -6.64 -1.02 9.05
N ASN A 217 -6.12 0.07 8.48
CA ASN A 217 -4.69 0.33 8.48
C ASN A 217 -4.19 0.82 9.84
N GLU A 218 -4.30 -0.03 10.85
CA GLU A 218 -3.92 0.23 12.23
C GLU A 218 -2.63 -0.50 12.60
N ALA A 219 -2.03 -0.16 13.75
CA ALA A 219 -0.89 -0.86 14.34
C ALA A 219 -1.30 -2.26 14.87
N LYS A 220 -1.69 -3.16 13.97
CA LYS A 220 -2.23 -4.51 14.25
C LYS A 220 -1.47 -5.65 13.54
N TYR A 221 -0.37 -5.33 12.88
CA TYR A 221 0.31 -6.26 11.97
C TYR A 221 1.78 -6.50 12.33
N PHE A 222 2.15 -6.36 13.59
CA PHE A 222 3.53 -6.49 14.03
C PHE A 222 4.05 -7.92 13.82
N ILE A 223 3.23 -8.95 14.10
CA ILE A 223 3.59 -10.36 13.85
C ILE A 223 3.89 -10.58 12.35
N PRO A 224 2.99 -10.24 11.40
CA PRO A 224 3.30 -10.29 9.97
C PRO A 224 4.58 -9.55 9.56
N MET A 225 4.86 -8.39 10.17
CA MET A 225 6.08 -7.63 9.87
C MET A 225 7.35 -8.38 10.32
N VAL A 226 7.36 -8.98 11.53
CA VAL A 226 8.48 -9.81 11.99
C VAL A 226 8.66 -11.03 11.08
N GLU A 227 7.58 -11.74 10.76
CA GLU A 227 7.66 -12.93 9.91
C GLU A 227 8.18 -12.58 8.52
N TYR A 228 7.71 -11.49 7.92
CA TYR A 228 8.17 -11.11 6.59
C TYR A 228 9.68 -10.86 6.58
N LEU A 229 10.19 -10.08 7.54
CA LEU A 229 11.62 -9.76 7.62
C LEU A 229 12.48 -11.00 7.85
N THR A 230 12.03 -11.90 8.71
CA THR A 230 12.79 -13.12 9.06
C THR A 230 12.75 -14.19 7.98
N HIS A 231 11.71 -14.25 7.13
CA HIS A 231 11.60 -15.22 6.04
C HIS A 231 12.10 -14.70 4.69
N PHE A 232 11.92 -13.39 4.40
CA PHE A 232 12.17 -12.81 3.08
C PHE A 232 13.20 -11.68 3.07
N GLY A 233 13.53 -11.11 4.24
CA GLY A 233 14.44 -9.98 4.36
C GLY A 233 15.91 -10.38 4.47
N GLN A 234 16.79 -9.46 4.08
CA GLN A 234 18.22 -9.48 4.34
C GLN A 234 18.54 -8.63 5.58
N ILE A 235 19.76 -8.78 6.10
CA ILE A 235 20.23 -7.98 7.23
C ILE A 235 20.13 -6.49 6.87
N LYS A 236 19.56 -5.70 7.79
CA LYS A 236 19.24 -4.27 7.69
C LYS A 236 18.07 -3.90 6.77
N ASP A 237 17.41 -4.85 6.12
CA ASP A 237 16.13 -4.56 5.44
C ASP A 237 15.08 -4.11 6.47
N LEU A 238 14.14 -3.28 6.02
CA LEU A 238 13.13 -2.68 6.87
C LEU A 238 11.72 -3.01 6.40
N LEU A 239 10.81 -3.11 7.36
CA LEU A 239 9.38 -2.95 7.13
C LEU A 239 8.85 -1.76 7.91
N VAL A 240 8.05 -0.93 7.26
CA VAL A 240 7.46 0.24 7.89
C VAL A 240 5.96 0.30 7.68
N GLN A 241 5.24 0.78 8.70
CA GLN A 241 3.82 1.08 8.62
C GLN A 241 3.57 2.50 9.16
N ASN A 242 2.89 3.32 8.37
CA ASN A 242 2.45 4.64 8.81
C ASN A 242 1.38 4.51 9.91
N SER A 243 1.39 5.47 10.83
CA SER A 243 0.21 5.74 11.67
C SER A 243 -0.95 6.26 10.81
N LEU A 244 -2.19 6.02 11.26
CA LEU A 244 -3.42 6.29 10.49
C LEU A 244 -3.50 7.73 9.99
N GLU A 245 -3.25 8.72 10.86
CA GLU A 245 -3.38 10.15 10.57
C GLU A 245 -2.39 10.66 9.51
N CYS A 246 -1.35 9.87 9.22
CA CYS A 246 -0.34 10.16 8.18
C CYS A 246 -0.39 9.15 7.02
N SER A 247 -1.34 8.22 7.03
CA SER A 247 -1.45 7.20 6.00
C SER A 247 -2.01 7.79 4.70
N SER A 248 -1.50 7.29 3.57
CA SER A 248 -2.13 7.55 2.26
C SER A 248 -3.41 6.74 2.04
N ASP A 249 -3.67 5.77 2.92
CA ASP A 249 -4.80 4.85 2.83
C ASP A 249 -5.20 4.34 4.22
N GLU A 250 -6.42 4.64 4.65
CA GLU A 250 -6.96 4.22 5.94
C GLU A 250 -7.64 2.85 5.87
N ASN A 251 -8.08 2.45 4.67
CA ASN A 251 -9.01 1.35 4.46
C ASN A 251 -8.33 0.04 4.08
N THR A 252 -7.00 0.04 3.91
CA THR A 252 -6.25 -1.17 3.58
C THR A 252 -4.91 -1.15 4.29
N PRO A 253 -4.63 -2.14 5.15
CA PRO A 253 -3.35 -2.26 5.80
C PRO A 253 -2.27 -2.55 4.77
N HIS A 254 -1.16 -1.84 4.88
CA HIS A 254 -0.05 -1.97 3.95
C HIS A 254 1.27 -1.70 4.62
N PHE A 255 2.26 -2.55 4.35
CA PHE A 255 3.63 -2.39 4.81
C PHE A 255 4.48 -1.95 3.64
N GLN A 256 5.43 -1.05 3.90
CA GLN A 256 6.43 -0.68 2.91
C GLN A 256 7.73 -1.39 3.26
N PHE A 257 8.21 -2.24 2.36
CA PHE A 257 9.53 -2.85 2.46
C PHE A 257 10.56 -1.91 1.89
N ILE A 258 11.60 -1.63 2.68
CA ILE A 258 12.69 -0.75 2.33
C ILE A 258 13.99 -1.56 2.38
N PRO A 259 14.75 -1.62 1.28
CA PRO A 259 15.98 -2.41 1.25
C PRO A 259 17.10 -1.81 2.10
N HIS A 260 18.00 -2.68 2.56
CA HIS A 260 19.10 -2.39 3.50
C HIS A 260 20.10 -1.32 3.04
N ASP A 261 20.15 -1.02 1.75
CA ASP A 261 21.03 -0.01 1.16
C ASP A 261 20.51 1.42 1.39
N VAL A 262 19.24 1.56 1.81
CA VAL A 262 18.63 2.82 2.19
C VAL A 262 19.08 3.23 3.58
N LYS A 263 19.80 4.35 3.65
CA LYS A 263 20.38 4.87 4.89
C LYS A 263 19.47 5.90 5.57
N LEU A 264 18.71 5.50 6.58
CA LEU A 264 17.85 6.41 7.34
C LEU A 264 18.58 7.04 8.54
N PRO A 265 18.52 8.37 8.75
CA PRO A 265 19.12 9.06 9.91
C PRO A 265 18.80 8.43 11.27
N LEU A 266 17.52 8.09 11.50
CA LEU A 266 17.06 7.45 12.75
C LEU A 266 17.88 6.20 13.09
N LEU A 267 18.24 5.41 12.08
CA LEU A 267 18.95 4.14 12.23
C LEU A 267 20.48 4.30 12.31
N GLN A 268 20.99 5.52 12.11
CA GLN A 268 22.41 5.85 12.25
C GLN A 268 22.75 6.36 13.66
N GLN A 269 21.75 6.55 14.52
CA GLN A 269 21.98 6.95 15.90
C GLN A 269 22.80 5.88 16.63
N LYS A 270 23.92 6.31 17.24
CA LYS A 270 24.74 5.44 18.08
C LYS A 270 24.08 5.30 19.46
N THR A 271 22.92 4.67 19.53
CA THR A 271 22.51 4.04 20.78
C THR A 271 23.31 2.75 20.93
N LEU A 272 24.57 2.89 21.38
CA LEU A 272 25.36 1.73 21.80
C LEU A 272 24.55 0.99 22.87
N PRO A 273 24.23 -0.29 22.68
CA PRO A 273 23.62 -1.11 23.72
C PRO A 273 24.50 -1.04 24.98
N SER A 274 23.93 -0.64 26.11
CA SER A 274 24.24 -1.38 27.32
C SER A 274 23.58 -2.76 27.16
N ASP A 275 24.33 -3.82 27.46
CA ASP A 275 23.91 -5.21 27.18
C ASP A 275 22.70 -5.69 28.01
N ASN A 276 22.11 -4.84 28.87
CA ASN A 276 21.14 -5.27 29.88
C ASN A 276 19.74 -4.64 29.79
N GLU A 277 19.46 -3.73 28.86
CA GLU A 277 18.12 -3.08 28.75
C GLU A 277 17.29 -3.67 27.60
N LYS A 278 16.12 -4.25 27.94
CA LYS A 278 15.16 -4.84 26.99
C LYS A 278 14.45 -3.79 26.11
N TYR A 279 14.25 -2.58 26.65
CA TYR A 279 13.58 -1.46 25.98
C TYR A 279 14.47 -0.23 26.05
N LYS A 280 14.70 0.45 24.92
CA LYS A 280 15.68 1.55 24.82
C LYS A 280 15.08 2.77 24.14
N TRP A 281 15.11 3.92 24.80
CA TRP A 281 14.76 5.18 24.14
C TRP A 281 15.87 5.60 23.18
N VAL A 282 15.50 5.88 21.94
CA VAL A 282 16.42 6.42 20.94
C VAL A 282 16.51 7.94 21.13
N ASP A 283 17.74 8.46 21.07
CA ASP A 283 17.99 9.90 21.00
C ASP A 283 17.59 10.40 19.62
N TRP A 284 16.33 10.80 19.51
CA TRP A 284 15.67 11.21 18.28
C TRP A 284 14.64 12.31 18.54
N PHE A 285 14.33 13.09 17.51
CA PHE A 285 13.41 14.24 17.61
C PHE A 285 11.98 13.84 17.98
N LEU A 286 11.54 12.65 17.59
CA LEU A 286 10.26 12.08 18.04
C LEU A 286 10.51 11.02 19.12
N PRO A 287 9.64 10.92 20.15
CA PRO A 287 9.75 9.87 21.16
C PRO A 287 9.74 8.49 20.49
N THR A 288 10.89 7.82 20.52
CA THR A 288 11.09 6.56 19.80
C THR A 288 11.63 5.49 20.74
N LEU A 289 10.88 4.40 20.89
CA LEU A 289 11.29 3.25 21.69
C LEU A 289 11.80 2.13 20.77
N CYS A 290 13.01 1.66 21.01
CA CYS A 290 13.60 0.51 20.36
C CYS A 290 13.42 -0.73 21.24
N ILE A 291 12.89 -1.79 20.65
CA ILE A 291 12.69 -3.09 21.30
C ILE A 291 13.35 -4.15 20.44
N GLU A 292 14.26 -4.93 21.02
CA GLU A 292 14.87 -6.06 20.32
C GLU A 292 13.99 -7.30 20.51
N MET A 293 13.65 -7.96 19.39
CA MET A 293 12.88 -9.18 19.33
C MET A 293 13.68 -10.30 18.70
N ASP A 294 13.61 -11.48 19.28
CA ASP A 294 14.23 -12.70 18.76
C ASP A 294 13.13 -13.69 18.39
N SER A 295 12.88 -13.84 17.09
CA SER A 295 11.85 -14.74 16.58
C SER A 295 12.24 -16.22 16.63
N ALA A 296 13.42 -16.56 17.17
CA ALA A 296 13.80 -17.94 17.50
C ALA A 296 13.28 -18.39 18.88
N LYS A 297 12.91 -17.47 19.77
CA LYS A 297 12.34 -17.79 21.09
C LYS A 297 10.90 -18.28 20.95
N VAL A 298 10.42 -19.15 21.84
CA VAL A 298 9.09 -19.77 21.71
C VAL A 298 7.94 -18.76 21.87
N ASP A 299 8.14 -17.74 22.70
CA ASP A 299 7.15 -16.75 23.12
C ASP A 299 7.16 -15.47 22.29
N TRP A 300 7.92 -15.41 21.19
CA TRP A 300 8.10 -14.19 20.40
C TRP A 300 6.78 -13.61 19.87
N GLN A 301 5.84 -14.46 19.45
CA GLN A 301 4.53 -14.04 18.94
C GLN A 301 3.69 -13.39 20.03
N GLU A 302 3.68 -13.98 21.22
CA GLU A 302 2.96 -13.46 22.40
C GLU A 302 3.53 -12.11 22.82
N GLN A 303 4.86 -11.99 22.94
CA GLN A 303 5.50 -10.72 23.26
C GLN A 303 5.22 -9.64 22.19
N THR A 304 5.25 -10.01 20.92
CA THR A 304 4.93 -9.09 19.82
C THR A 304 3.48 -8.62 19.87
N LEU A 305 2.55 -9.51 20.21
CA LEU A 305 1.13 -9.18 20.37
C LEU A 305 0.91 -8.22 21.54
N LEU A 306 1.57 -8.43 22.69
CA LEU A 306 1.48 -7.52 23.84
C LEU A 306 2.00 -6.12 23.50
N ILE A 307 3.12 -6.02 22.78
CA ILE A 307 3.65 -4.73 22.31
C ILE A 307 2.65 -4.04 21.36
N GLN A 308 2.04 -4.82 20.47
CA GLN A 308 1.05 -4.33 19.52
C GLN A 308 -0.22 -3.81 20.23
N ASP A 309 -0.74 -4.57 21.19
CA ASP A 309 -1.92 -4.22 21.98
C ASP A 309 -1.67 -2.98 22.83
N PHE A 310 -0.45 -2.82 23.36
CA PHE A 310 -0.03 -1.59 24.03
C PHE A 310 -0.13 -0.36 23.11
N CYS A 311 0.39 -0.46 21.88
CA CYS A 311 0.33 0.65 20.92
C CYS A 311 -1.12 1.01 20.56
N GLN A 312 -2.02 0.03 20.48
CA GLN A 312 -3.45 0.27 20.25
C GLN A 312 -4.09 0.96 21.46
N LYS A 313 -3.76 0.55 22.69
CA LYS A 313 -4.25 1.21 23.91
C LYS A 313 -3.79 2.66 23.98
N LEU A 314 -2.53 2.94 23.65
CA LEU A 314 -2.02 4.31 23.57
C LEU A 314 -2.82 5.15 22.56
N SER A 315 -3.13 4.60 21.39
CA SER A 315 -3.94 5.30 20.40
C SER A 315 -5.37 5.55 20.89
N GLY A 316 -6.01 4.56 21.50
CA GLY A 316 -7.42 4.66 21.92
C GLY A 316 -7.65 5.44 23.21
N GLU A 317 -6.71 5.42 24.16
CA GLU A 317 -6.89 6.00 25.50
C GLU A 317 -6.07 7.28 25.74
N LYS A 318 -4.94 7.43 25.02
CA LYS A 318 -4.00 8.54 25.22
C LYS A 318 -3.83 9.41 23.98
N HIS A 319 -4.53 9.09 22.89
CA HIS A 319 -4.42 9.83 21.64
C HIS A 319 -3.00 9.89 21.08
N ILE A 320 -2.24 8.82 21.31
CA ILE A 320 -0.86 8.66 20.85
C ILE A 320 -0.84 7.64 19.72
N SER A 321 -0.56 8.10 18.51
CA SER A 321 -0.37 7.24 17.34
C SER A 321 1.04 6.66 17.32
N THR A 322 1.20 5.53 16.62
CA THR A 322 2.50 4.86 16.47
C THR A 322 2.81 4.63 15.00
N THR A 323 3.95 5.15 14.55
CA THR A 323 4.58 4.72 13.29
C THR A 323 5.60 3.65 13.62
N SER A 324 5.44 2.46 13.04
CA SER A 324 6.32 1.33 13.31
C SER A 324 7.36 1.15 12.22
N VAL A 325 8.61 0.93 12.63
CA VAL A 325 9.74 0.62 11.75
C VAL A 325 10.46 -0.60 12.29
N PHE A 326 10.47 -1.68 11.53
CA PHE A 326 11.07 -2.96 11.92
C PHE A 326 12.33 -3.14 11.09
N GLN A 327 13.45 -3.47 11.72
CA GLN A 327 14.73 -3.71 11.05
C GLN A 327 15.22 -5.13 11.31
N HIS A 328 15.53 -5.87 10.26
CA HIS A 328 16.15 -7.19 10.40
C HIS A 328 17.62 -7.06 10.83
N LEU A 329 18.02 -7.77 11.87
CA LEU A 329 19.42 -7.78 12.34
C LEU A 329 20.20 -9.01 11.86
N GLY A 330 19.52 -10.02 11.31
CA GLY A 330 20.08 -11.34 11.03
C GLY A 330 19.70 -12.34 12.11
N ASP A 331 19.94 -13.63 11.85
CA ASP A 331 19.73 -14.71 12.82
C ASP A 331 18.36 -14.67 13.54
N ARG A 332 17.30 -14.29 12.81
CA ARG A 332 15.91 -14.14 13.32
C ARG A 332 15.70 -13.02 14.35
N GLN A 333 16.68 -12.14 14.51
CA GLN A 333 16.59 -10.97 15.36
C GLN A 333 16.06 -9.76 14.59
N VAL A 334 15.17 -8.99 15.22
CA VAL A 334 14.53 -7.81 14.65
C VAL A 334 14.50 -6.69 15.68
N ASN A 335 14.89 -5.49 15.30
CA ASN A 335 14.62 -4.28 16.09
C ASN A 335 13.26 -3.70 15.69
N MET A 336 12.40 -3.44 16.67
CA MET A 336 11.16 -2.68 16.51
C MET A 336 11.38 -1.26 17.03
N TYR A 337 11.35 -0.29 16.13
CA TYR A 337 11.35 1.14 16.45
C TYR A 337 9.89 1.63 16.43
N LEU A 338 9.37 1.92 17.62
CA LEU A 338 8.02 2.45 17.84
C LEU A 338 8.13 3.97 17.98
N ILE A 339 7.73 4.70 16.94
CA ILE A 339 7.81 6.16 16.90
C ILE A 339 6.45 6.73 17.29
N PHE A 340 6.37 7.30 18.49
CA PHE A 340 5.15 7.84 19.07
C PHE A 340 4.93 9.29 18.68
N LYS A 341 3.68 9.62 18.35
CA LYS A 341 3.25 10.96 17.95
C LYS A 341 1.85 11.26 18.49
N ASN A 342 1.50 12.52 18.56
CA ASN A 342 0.11 12.93 18.74
C ASN A 342 -0.76 12.48 17.55
N ASP A 343 -1.93 11.89 17.82
CA ASP A 343 -2.91 11.52 16.80
C ASP A 343 -3.69 12.75 16.25
N GLU A 344 -4.59 12.52 15.28
CA GLU A 344 -5.38 13.58 14.67
C GLU A 344 -6.25 14.39 15.64
N SER A 345 -6.65 13.82 16.78
CA SER A 345 -7.52 14.50 17.75
C SER A 345 -6.80 15.62 18.49
N ARG A 346 -5.46 15.58 18.51
CA ARG A 346 -4.58 16.54 19.19
C ARG A 346 -3.95 17.55 18.24
N LEU A 347 -4.14 17.41 16.93
CA LEU A 347 -3.50 18.23 15.91
C LEU A 347 -4.49 19.19 15.24
N THR A 348 -4.04 20.40 14.89
CA THR A 348 -4.82 21.28 14.02
C THR A 348 -4.87 20.74 12.59
N PRO A 349 -5.87 21.15 11.76
CA PRO A 349 -5.92 20.74 10.35
C PRO A 349 -4.65 21.08 9.56
N GLU A 350 -3.99 22.20 9.88
CA GLU A 350 -2.72 22.59 9.28
C GLU A 350 -1.58 21.67 9.74
N GLN A 351 -1.51 21.36 11.04
CA GLN A 351 -0.51 20.45 11.60
C GLN A 351 -0.67 19.05 11.03
N LEU A 352 -1.90 18.55 10.90
CA LEU A 352 -2.21 17.23 10.35
C LEU A 352 -1.68 17.08 8.92
N LYS A 353 -1.88 18.08 8.05
CA LYS A 353 -1.35 18.09 6.68
C LYS A 353 0.18 18.01 6.61
N GLN A 354 0.86 18.50 7.65
CA GLN A 354 2.32 18.52 7.74
C GLN A 354 2.89 17.42 8.65
N SER A 355 2.01 16.59 9.23
CA SER A 355 2.40 15.57 10.20
C SER A 355 3.39 14.58 9.58
N PRO A 356 4.47 14.21 10.29
CA PRO A 356 5.51 13.37 9.74
C PRO A 356 4.97 11.96 9.47
N GLY A 357 5.03 11.52 8.21
CA GLY A 357 4.87 10.11 7.86
C GLY A 357 6.15 9.34 8.16
N TRP A 358 6.22 8.05 7.83
CA TRP A 358 7.35 7.19 8.18
C TRP A 358 8.70 7.74 7.68
N LEU A 359 8.75 8.35 6.50
CA LEU A 359 9.96 8.98 5.96
C LEU A 359 10.43 10.14 6.85
N GLU A 360 9.52 11.09 7.10
CA GLU A 360 9.83 12.26 7.92
C GLU A 360 10.11 11.86 9.37
N SER A 361 9.41 10.85 9.90
CA SER A 361 9.68 10.26 11.20
C SER A 361 11.08 9.63 11.28
N CYS A 362 11.60 9.12 10.18
CA CYS A 362 12.97 8.60 10.07
C CYS A 362 14.01 9.69 9.70
N GLY A 363 13.59 10.95 9.53
CA GLY A 363 14.44 12.10 9.24
C GLY A 363 14.70 12.36 7.76
N VAL A 364 13.91 11.79 6.86
CA VAL A 364 14.03 12.01 5.41
C VAL A 364 12.86 12.82 4.91
N PHE A 365 13.15 13.97 4.31
CA PHE A 365 12.15 14.83 3.67
C PHE A 365 12.30 14.82 2.16
N ILE A 366 11.19 14.80 1.44
CA ILE A 366 11.19 14.87 -0.02
C ILE A 366 11.30 16.33 -0.47
N THR A 367 12.32 16.71 -1.25
CA THR A 367 12.45 18.11 -1.73
C THR A 367 11.18 18.60 -2.41
N ASP A 368 10.98 19.91 -2.37
CA ASP A 368 9.88 20.59 -3.07
C ASP A 368 8.50 20.12 -2.61
N THR A 369 8.40 19.47 -1.44
CA THR A 369 7.12 19.16 -0.78
C THR A 369 6.83 20.19 0.31
N PRO A 370 5.56 20.43 0.66
CA PRO A 370 5.20 21.35 1.75
C PRO A 370 5.92 21.02 3.07
N LYS A 371 6.04 19.72 3.41
CA LYS A 371 6.75 19.26 4.61
C LYS A 371 8.23 19.63 4.58
N ALA A 372 8.90 19.41 3.45
CA ALA A 372 10.31 19.78 3.29
C ALA A 372 10.54 21.29 3.41
N THR A 373 9.71 22.09 2.73
CA THR A 373 9.79 23.55 2.83
C THR A 373 9.61 24.03 4.27
N LEU A 374 8.62 23.48 4.98
CA LEU A 374 8.39 23.81 6.38
C LEU A 374 9.59 23.43 7.26
N PHE A 375 10.10 22.20 7.12
CA PHE A 375 11.28 21.72 7.84
C PHE A 375 12.52 22.59 7.56
N THR A 376 12.77 22.96 6.30
CA THR A 376 13.90 23.84 5.93
C THR A 376 13.78 25.22 6.57
N HIS A 377 12.57 25.76 6.72
CA HIS A 377 12.36 27.07 7.35
C HIS A 377 12.45 27.04 8.88
N GLN A 378 11.94 25.99 9.52
CA GLN A 378 11.81 25.90 10.98
C GLN A 378 13.02 25.22 11.66
N GLY A 379 13.69 24.31 10.95
CA GLY A 379 14.64 23.38 11.54
C GLY A 379 13.94 22.22 12.28
N ALA A 380 14.74 21.22 12.68
CA ALA A 380 14.22 19.96 13.22
C ALA A 380 13.45 20.12 14.53
N GLU A 381 14.01 20.83 15.53
CA GLU A 381 13.38 20.99 16.85
C GLU A 381 11.96 21.58 16.74
N GLN A 382 11.82 22.68 16.00
CA GLN A 382 10.54 23.37 15.82
C GLN A 382 9.57 22.56 14.96
N TYR A 383 10.07 21.84 13.95
CA TYR A 383 9.22 21.01 13.10
C TYR A 383 8.60 19.84 13.87
N TYR A 384 9.37 19.14 14.71
CA TYR A 384 8.89 17.94 15.41
C TYR A 384 8.13 18.22 16.71
N ALA A 385 8.36 19.37 17.36
CA ALA A 385 7.72 19.75 18.62
C ALA A 385 6.20 19.49 18.71
N PRO A 386 5.35 19.96 17.78
CA PRO A 386 3.89 19.78 17.89
C PRO A 386 3.45 18.30 17.81
N TYR A 387 4.30 17.44 17.27
CA TYR A 387 4.01 16.02 17.10
C TYR A 387 4.57 15.15 18.23
N GLY A 388 5.69 15.57 18.85
CA GLY A 388 6.42 14.82 19.86
C GLY A 388 6.16 15.20 21.32
N GLU A 389 5.47 16.31 21.58
CA GLU A 389 4.99 16.69 22.91
C GLU A 389 3.74 15.86 23.27
N LEU A 390 3.96 14.66 23.80
CA LEU A 390 2.90 13.71 24.15
C LEU A 390 2.25 14.05 25.51
N GLU A 391 1.00 13.61 25.71
CA GLU A 391 0.26 13.79 26.96
C GLU A 391 0.91 13.08 28.17
N ILE A 392 1.60 11.97 27.90
CA ILE A 392 2.37 11.22 28.90
C ILE A 392 3.84 11.18 28.50
N ASP A 393 4.73 11.22 29.49
CA ASP A 393 6.17 11.26 29.24
C ASP A 393 6.76 9.87 28.88
N LYS A 394 8.03 9.86 28.45
CA LYS A 394 8.77 8.66 28.08
C LYS A 394 8.86 7.61 29.21
N GLN A 395 8.93 8.04 30.47
CA GLN A 395 9.03 7.12 31.61
C GLN A 395 7.69 6.47 31.90
N GLN A 396 6.60 7.24 31.80
CA GLN A 396 5.23 6.73 31.95
C GLN A 396 4.88 5.72 30.85
N ILE A 397 5.29 5.98 29.60
CA ILE A 397 5.11 5.02 28.49
C ILE A 397 5.84 3.71 28.79
N LEU A 398 7.11 3.78 29.23
CA LEU A 398 7.90 2.58 29.51
C LEU A 398 7.32 1.78 30.68
N ALA A 399 6.96 2.45 31.79
CA ALA A 399 6.34 1.80 32.93
C ALA A 399 5.01 1.13 32.56
N ALA A 400 4.19 1.77 31.72
CA ALA A 400 2.93 1.21 31.24
C ALA A 400 3.15 0.01 30.32
N LEU A 401 4.18 0.02 29.47
CA LEU A 401 4.55 -1.12 28.63
C LEU A 401 5.01 -2.31 29.48
N GLU A 402 5.90 -2.08 30.44
CA GLU A 402 6.39 -3.13 31.35
C GLU A 402 5.25 -3.74 32.16
N GLN A 403 4.34 -2.90 32.66
CA GLN A 403 3.14 -3.37 33.34
C GLN A 403 2.25 -4.17 32.37
N HIS A 404 2.05 -3.70 31.14
CA HIS A 404 1.20 -4.40 30.19
C HIS A 404 1.74 -5.80 29.86
N ILE A 405 3.06 -5.93 29.69
CA ILE A 405 3.74 -7.19 29.35
C ILE A 405 3.85 -8.15 30.55
N ASN A 406 3.98 -7.64 31.78
CA ASN A 406 4.16 -8.51 32.95
C ASN A 406 2.84 -9.03 33.55
N TYR A 407 1.71 -8.40 33.22
CA TYR A 407 0.40 -8.67 33.84
C TYR A 407 -0.69 -9.11 32.85
N ASN A 408 -0.37 -9.24 31.56
CA ASN A 408 -1.19 -9.89 30.55
C ASN A 408 -0.33 -10.92 29.84
#